data_AF-A0A2I3GD16-F1
#
_entry.id   AF-A0A2I3GD16-F1
#
_cell.length_a   1.000
_cell.length_b   1.000
_cell.length_c   1.000
_cell.angle_alpha   90.00
_cell.angle_beta   90.00
_cell.angle_gamma   90.00
#
_symmetry.space_group_name_H-M   'P 1'
#
loop_
_entity.id
_entity.type
_entity.pdbx_description
1 polymer ?
#
loop_
_entity_poly.entity_id
_entity_poly.type
_entity_poly.pdbx_seq_one_letter_code
_entity_poly.pdbx_strand_id
1 'polypeptide(L)' 'MASKRTLVILAKGAEETVIPVDVTVAGLAGKDPVQCSHNIVISPDASLEDAKKEGPLCWT' A
#
# COMPACT_ATOMS: atom_id res chain seq x y z
N MET A 1 9.89 20.70 7.49
CA MET A 1 8.79 19.77 7.82
C MET A 1 9.14 18.44 7.17
N ALA A 2 9.54 17.43 7.94
CA ALA A 2 9.87 16.13 7.36
C ALA A 2 8.59 15.50 6.78
N SER A 3 8.58 15.18 5.49
CA SER A 3 7.47 14.47 4.84
C SER A 3 7.34 13.10 5.51
N LYS A 4 6.24 12.91 6.27
CA LYS A 4 5.91 11.60 6.83
C LYS A 4 5.49 10.70 5.68
N ARG A 5 6.22 9.61 5.48
CA ARG A 5 5.86 8.56 4.53
C ARG A 5 5.05 7.51 5.27
N THR A 6 3.92 7.12 4.71
CA THR A 6 3.05 6.08 5.26
C THR A 6 2.95 4.92 4.27
N LEU A 7 3.24 3.70 4.73
CA LEU A 7 3.02 2.48 3.96
C LEU A 7 1.61 1.98 4.22
N VAL A 8 0.89 1.68 3.14
CA VAL A 8 -0.41 1.02 3.20
C VAL A 8 -0.26 -0.36 2.59
N ILE A 9 -0.55 -1.39 3.38
CA ILE A 9 -0.52 -2.77 2.90
C ILE A 9 -1.90 -3.10 2.34
N LEU A 10 -1.93 -3.40 1.04
CA LEU A 10 -3.14 -3.73 0.32
C LEU A 10 -3.25 -5.25 0.12
N ALA A 11 -4.34 -5.83 0.58
CA ALA A 11 -4.63 -7.26 0.46
C ALA A 11 -6.02 -7.50 -0.14
N LYS A 12 -6.24 -8.69 -0.71
CA LYS A 12 -7.54 -9.06 -1.28
C LYS A 12 -8.63 -9.02 -0.21
N GLY A 13 -9.73 -8.33 -0.51
CA GLY A 13 -10.82 -8.10 0.45
C GLY A 13 -10.58 -6.97 1.45
N ALA A 14 -9.54 -6.14 1.23
CA ALA A 14 -9.41 -4.87 1.96
C ALA A 14 -10.57 -3.92 1.60
N GLU A 15 -10.94 -3.08 2.56
CA GLU A 15 -11.92 -2.02 2.38
C GLU A 15 -11.24 -0.81 1.72
N GLU A 16 -11.85 -0.27 0.66
CA GLU A 16 -11.35 0.90 -0.04
C GLU A 16 -11.52 2.17 0.82
N THR A 17 -10.42 2.88 1.09
CA THR A 17 -10.45 4.12 1.87
C THR A 17 -9.58 5.20 1.25
N VAL A 18 -10.02 6.45 1.35
CA VAL A 18 -9.31 7.61 0.82
C VAL A 18 -8.34 8.11 1.87
N ILE A 19 -7.05 8.11 1.54
CA ILE A 19 -5.99 8.57 2.43
C ILE A 19 -5.45 9.90 1.86
N PRO A 20 -5.67 11.06 2.52
CA PRO A 20 -5.32 12.37 1.99
C PRO A 20 -3.83 12.73 2.17
N VAL A 21 -2.96 11.74 2.33
CA VAL A 21 -1.50 11.93 2.48
C VAL A 21 -0.75 11.13 1.43
N ASP A 22 0.50 11.52 1.17
CA ASP A 22 1.40 10.83 0.25
C ASP A 22 1.76 9.46 0.84
N VAL A 23 1.15 8.41 0.29
CA VAL A 23 1.33 7.02 0.72
C VAL A 23 1.90 6.18 -0.40
N THR A 24 2.69 5.19 -0.03
CA THR A 24 3.09 4.12 -0.94
C THR A 24 2.15 2.95 -0.72
N VAL A 25 1.40 2.55 -1.76
CA VAL A 25 0.52 1.38 -1.68
C VAL A 25 1.32 0.14 -2.06
N ALA A 26 1.53 -0.74 -1.08
CA ALA A 26 2.24 -1.99 -1.31
C ALA A 26 1.28 -3.18 -1.35
N GLY A 27 1.26 -3.89 -2.47
CA GLY A 27 0.47 -5.11 -2.59
C GLY A 27 1.09 -6.26 -1.80
N LEU A 28 0.29 -6.88 -0.94
CA LEU A 28 0.69 -8.07 -0.18
C LEU A 28 0.97 -9.27 -1.11
N ALA A 29 0.20 -9.39 -2.20
CA ALA A 29 0.33 -10.47 -3.17
C ALA A 29 1.32 -10.15 -4.32
N GLY A 30 2.01 -9.00 -4.26
CA GLY A 30 2.89 -8.54 -5.33
C GLY A 30 2.43 -7.22 -5.95
N LYS A 31 2.74 -7.01 -7.23
CA LYS A 31 2.33 -5.82 -8.01
C LYS A 31 1.00 -6.02 -8.74
N ASP A 32 0.40 -7.18 -8.59
CA ASP A 32 -0.86 -7.50 -9.25
C ASP A 32 -2.01 -6.64 -8.71
N PRO A 33 -2.94 -6.22 -9.58
CA PRO A 33 -4.12 -5.47 -9.15
C PRO A 33 -4.94 -6.26 -8.13
N VAL A 34 -5.31 -5.61 -7.03
CA VAL A 34 -6.06 -6.24 -5.94
C VAL A 34 -7.52 -5.83 -6.03
N GLN A 35 -8.40 -6.83 -6.08
CA GLN A 35 -9.84 -6.62 -5.96
C GLN A 35 -10.22 -6.42 -4.48
N CYS A 36 -10.75 -5.24 -4.18
CA CYS A 36 -11.29 -4.84 -2.89
C CYS A 36 -12.75 -5.28 -2.73
N SER A 37 -13.30 -5.06 -1.55
CA SER A 37 -14.60 -5.59 -1.15
C SER A 37 -15.79 -5.05 -1.97
N HIS A 38 -15.71 -3.83 -2.52
CA HIS A 38 -16.80 -3.27 -3.34
C HIS A 38 -16.58 -3.41 -4.87
N ASN A 39 -15.84 -4.44 -5.30
CA ASN A 39 -15.44 -4.64 -6.71
C ASN A 39 -14.56 -3.52 -7.29
N ILE A 40 -13.91 -2.72 -6.43
CA ILE A 40 -12.90 -1.77 -6.87
C ILE A 40 -11.57 -2.52 -7.03
N VAL A 41 -10.91 -2.30 -8.16
CA VAL A 41 -9.58 -2.86 -8.44
C VAL A 41 -8.56 -1.76 -8.22
N ILE A 42 -7.65 -1.98 -7.27
CA ILE A 42 -6.57 -1.05 -6.95
C ILE A 42 -5.25 -1.63 -7.47
N SER A 43 -4.52 -0.83 -8.23
CA SER A 43 -3.15 -1.16 -8.66
C SER A 43 -2.16 -0.66 -7.61
N PRO A 44 -1.41 -1.54 -6.92
CA PRO A 44 -0.37 -1.11 -5.99
C PRO A 44 0.80 -0.44 -6.72
N ASP A 45 1.48 0.49 -6.06
CA ASP A 45 2.68 1.17 -6.58
C ASP A 45 3.91 0.23 -6.56
N ALA A 46 4.01 -0.59 -5.51
CA ALA A 46 5.11 -1.52 -5.29
C ALA A 46 4.63 -2.83 -4.67
N SER A 47 5.48 -3.86 -4.69
CA SER A 47 5.24 -5.06 -3.87
C SER A 47 5.65 -4.78 -2.42
N LEU A 48 5.09 -5.52 -1.46
CA LEU A 48 5.55 -5.46 -0.06
C LEU A 48 7.07 -5.72 0.06
N GLU A 49 7.62 -6.59 -0.80
CA GLU A 49 9.05 -6.91 -0.84
C GLU A 49 9.90 -5.74 -1.33
N ASP A 50 9.41 -4.97 -2.29
CA ASP A 50 10.07 -3.76 -2.79
C ASP A 50 9.98 -2.63 -1.76
N ALA A 51 8.80 -2.41 -1.17
CA ALA A 51 8.59 -1.40 -0.13
C ALA A 51 9.46 -1.66 1.11
N LYS A 52 9.74 -2.93 1.45
CA LYS A 52 10.66 -3.31 2.53
C LYS A 52 12.11 -2.91 2.24
N LYS A 53 12.52 -2.83 0.97
CA LYS A 53 13.88 -2.45 0.56
C LYS A 53 14.10 -0.94 0.55
N GLU A 54 13.03 -0.14 0.46
CA GLU A 54 13.10 1.32 0.33
C GLU A 54 13.37 2.09 1.65
N GLY A 55 13.80 1.40 2.72
CA GLY A 55 14.22 2.02 3.98
C GLY A 55 13.11 2.14 5.02
N PRO A 56 13.40 2.72 6.21
CA PRO A 56 12.69 2.42 7.45
C PRO A 56 11.24 2.90 7.42
N LEU A 57 10.34 1.99 7.09
CA LEU A 57 8.94 2.05 7.44
C LEU A 57 8.86 1.66 8.91
N CYS A 58 8.76 2.68 9.76
CA CYS A 58 8.78 2.60 11.22
C CYS A 58 7.94 1.40 11.73
N TRP A 59 8.61 0.30 12.05
CA TRP A 59 8.05 -0.88 12.68
C TRP A 59 8.47 -0.89 14.15
N THR A 60 7.98 0.09 14.90
CA THR A 60 8.05 0.14 16.36
C THR A 60 6.73 0.63 16.90
#